data_AF-A0A930N111-F1
#
_entry.id   AF-A0A930N111-F1
#
_cell.length_a   1.000
_cell.length_b   1.000
_cell.length_c   1.000
_cell.angle_alpha   90.00
_cell.angle_beta   90.00
_cell.angle_gamma   90.00
#
_symmetry.space_group_name_H-M   'P 1'
#
loop_
_entity.id
_entity.type
_entity.pdbx_description
1 polymer ?
#
loop_
_entity_poly.entity_id
_entity_poly.type
_entity_poly.pdbx_seq_one_letter_code
_entity_poly.pdbx_strand_id
1 'polypeptide(L)'
;MRHSLSLTFALAASILLGACSRDNQVFPNTPTERSLARQDSLREVLVSAPQGWEVLYFPKTDSLLFTNPKEEINQHKFPNQLGYGGFYYQMTFHRDGTLELQGDYTDGSAKAVQKSTYELGQAAYTRLSFTTGSYLTELIGERYEGELDFLFRGTDADGQLIFESPRTTKPACSYFILRRIAKDVDRSARLDRAEGHRIAFEQMRNPQIRIHQGGRTLFLSNYIMKYSTRNELTSYGRNLVAQRYALFTAVSRKALIPDGPPQGIVGLGSGYVGTPDGLTFLTGIRYSSKYIFSDFERKGDRFFAELVEVYDAPYRTRRLVSRHLHPEGVETGIIAELYDDPDATHNYY
;
A
#
# COMPACT_ATOMS: atom_id res chain seq x y z
N MET A 1 -84.27 -6.60 1.68
CA MET A 1 -83.32 -5.78 2.47
C MET A 1 -81.90 -5.94 1.91
N ARG A 2 -81.68 -5.51 0.66
CA ARG A 2 -80.48 -5.86 -0.14
C ARG A 2 -79.61 -4.65 -0.49
N HIS A 3 -79.82 -3.52 0.20
CA HIS A 3 -79.10 -2.26 -0.01
C HIS A 3 -78.26 -1.78 1.19
N SER A 4 -78.32 -2.45 2.35
CA SER A 4 -77.51 -2.08 3.52
C SER A 4 -76.16 -2.81 3.65
N LEU A 5 -75.94 -3.90 2.91
CA LEU A 5 -74.68 -4.66 2.95
C LEU A 5 -73.60 -4.15 1.97
N SER A 6 -73.95 -3.31 1.01
CA SER A 6 -73.00 -2.76 0.02
C SER A 6 -72.22 -1.56 0.58
N LEU A 7 -72.85 -0.78 1.45
CA LEU A 7 -72.24 0.45 1.98
C LEU A 7 -71.21 0.18 3.10
N THR A 8 -71.37 -0.89 3.88
CA THR A 8 -70.42 -1.29 4.93
C THR A 8 -69.15 -1.91 4.38
N PHE A 9 -69.20 -2.57 3.21
CA PHE A 9 -67.99 -3.07 2.54
C PHE A 9 -67.18 -1.97 1.84
N ALA A 10 -67.84 -0.92 1.34
CA ALA A 10 -67.16 0.23 0.75
C ALA A 10 -66.46 1.12 1.80
N LEU A 11 -67.03 1.25 3.00
CA LEU A 11 -66.43 2.04 4.08
C LEU A 11 -65.26 1.31 4.76
N ALA A 12 -65.28 -0.03 4.83
CA ALA A 12 -64.18 -0.83 5.38
C ALA A 12 -62.96 -0.90 4.44
N ALA A 13 -63.18 -0.89 3.11
CA ALA A 13 -62.08 -0.83 2.12
C ALA A 13 -61.38 0.55 2.06
N SER A 14 -62.07 1.61 2.48
CA SER A 14 -61.53 2.98 2.51
C SER A 14 -60.62 3.24 3.72
N ILE A 15 -60.77 2.46 4.79
CA ILE A 15 -59.97 2.59 6.02
C ILE A 15 -58.63 1.83 5.93
N LEU A 16 -58.51 0.87 5.00
CA LEU A 16 -57.28 0.12 4.74
C LEU A 16 -56.30 0.83 3.80
N LEU A 17 -56.71 1.91 3.12
CA LEU A 17 -55.83 2.73 2.27
C LEU A 17 -55.19 3.93 3.02
N GLY A 18 -55.57 4.16 4.28
CA GLY A 18 -55.03 5.24 5.13
C GLY A 18 -53.94 4.82 6.12
N ALA A 19 -53.50 3.55 6.12
CA ALA A 19 -52.64 2.99 7.17
C ALA A 19 -51.15 2.81 6.79
N CYS A 20 -50.70 3.38 5.65
CA CYS A 20 -49.29 3.39 5.26
C CYS A 20 -48.81 4.80 4.88
N SER A 21 -49.04 5.79 5.74
CA SER A 21 -48.30 7.05 5.70
C SER A 21 -47.88 7.48 7.10
N ARG A 22 -47.27 6.55 7.85
CA ARG A 22 -46.33 6.96 8.88
C ARG A 22 -44.98 7.09 8.21
N ASP A 23 -44.71 8.30 7.76
CA ASP A 23 -43.38 8.80 7.46
C ASP A 23 -42.61 8.90 8.79
N ASN A 24 -42.39 7.76 9.44
CA ASN A 24 -41.39 7.65 10.49
C ASN A 24 -40.06 7.71 9.75
N GLN A 25 -39.60 8.93 9.45
CA GLN A 25 -38.26 9.14 8.94
C GLN A 25 -37.29 8.53 9.95
N VAL A 26 -36.84 7.29 9.67
CA VAL A 26 -35.87 6.54 10.49
C VAL A 26 -34.55 7.32 10.62
N PHE A 27 -34.32 8.27 9.70
CA PHE A 27 -33.21 9.19 9.71
C PHE A 27 -33.72 10.63 9.52
N PRO A 28 -33.22 11.60 10.30
CA PRO A 28 -33.66 12.99 10.24
C PRO A 28 -33.30 13.72 8.94
N ASN A 29 -32.34 13.19 8.18
CA ASN A 29 -31.86 13.77 6.92
C ASN A 29 -32.17 12.84 5.75
N THR A 30 -32.36 13.39 4.55
CA THR A 30 -32.51 12.63 3.31
C THR A 30 -31.21 11.89 2.93
N PRO A 31 -31.27 10.82 2.11
CA PRO A 31 -30.08 10.16 1.59
C PRO A 31 -29.10 11.12 0.89
N THR A 32 -29.62 12.10 0.15
CA THR A 32 -28.83 13.12 -0.56
C THR A 32 -28.09 14.04 0.42
N GLU A 33 -28.76 14.56 1.44
CA GLU A 33 -28.13 15.40 2.47
C GLU A 33 -27.04 14.64 3.23
N ARG A 34 -27.26 13.36 3.56
CA ARG A 34 -26.24 12.52 4.20
C ARG A 34 -25.05 12.25 3.28
N SER A 35 -25.27 12.17 1.97
CA SER A 35 -24.21 12.02 0.98
C SER A 35 -23.36 13.29 0.89
N LEU A 36 -23.99 14.45 0.77
CA LEU A 36 -23.33 15.74 0.72
C LEU A 36 -22.53 16.00 2.00
N ALA A 37 -23.12 15.76 3.17
CA ALA A 37 -22.43 15.92 4.45
C ALA A 37 -21.17 15.05 4.57
N ARG A 38 -21.17 13.82 4.01
CA ARG A 38 -19.97 12.97 3.98
C ARG A 38 -18.90 13.50 3.02
N GLN A 39 -19.30 14.00 1.86
CA GLN A 39 -18.37 14.64 0.91
C GLN A 39 -17.75 15.89 1.52
N ASP A 40 -18.56 16.74 2.16
CA ASP A 40 -18.09 17.95 2.84
C ASP A 40 -17.15 17.61 3.99
N SER A 41 -17.50 16.63 4.82
CA SER A 41 -16.63 16.17 5.91
C SER A 41 -15.27 15.70 5.40
N LEU A 42 -15.23 14.92 4.31
CA LEU A 42 -13.96 14.48 3.73
C LEU A 42 -13.19 15.66 3.12
N ARG A 43 -13.88 16.58 2.45
CA ARG A 43 -13.26 17.80 1.90
C ARG A 43 -12.56 18.59 2.98
N GLU A 44 -13.25 18.85 4.09
CA GLU A 44 -12.69 19.59 5.22
C GLU A 44 -11.45 18.90 5.80
N VAL A 45 -11.48 17.57 5.93
CA VAL A 45 -10.29 16.81 6.33
C VAL A 45 -9.15 17.06 5.34
N LEU A 46 -9.36 16.85 4.03
CA LEU A 46 -8.33 17.00 2.99
C LEU A 46 -7.71 18.40 2.96
N VAL A 47 -8.52 19.46 3.01
CA VAL A 47 -8.03 20.85 2.92
C VAL A 47 -7.47 21.40 4.24
N SER A 48 -7.79 20.77 5.37
CA SER A 48 -7.32 21.22 6.69
C SER A 48 -5.83 20.96 6.94
N ALA A 49 -5.12 20.26 6.05
CA ALA A 49 -3.71 19.91 6.19
C ALA A 49 -2.81 20.99 5.57
N PRO A 50 -2.25 21.93 6.36
CA PRO A 50 -1.56 23.11 5.81
C PRO A 50 -0.26 22.77 5.08
N GLN A 51 0.44 21.71 5.49
CA GLN A 51 1.63 21.20 4.81
C GLN A 51 1.30 20.13 3.76
N GLY A 52 0.00 19.87 3.53
CA GLY A 52 -0.48 18.82 2.65
C GLY A 52 -0.36 17.41 3.24
N TRP A 53 -0.33 16.45 2.34
CA TRP A 53 -0.37 15.02 2.61
C TRP A 53 0.80 14.33 1.93
N GLU A 54 1.39 13.36 2.61
CA GLU A 54 2.16 12.30 1.97
C GLU A 54 1.17 11.28 1.45
N VAL A 55 1.44 10.75 0.26
CA VAL A 55 0.58 9.80 -0.39
C VAL A 55 1.39 8.61 -0.85
N LEU A 56 1.01 7.43 -0.37
CA LEU A 56 1.49 6.17 -0.92
C LEU A 56 0.43 5.64 -1.88
N TYR A 57 0.80 5.46 -3.14
CA TYR A 57 -0.07 4.89 -4.15
C TYR A 57 0.51 3.59 -4.70
N PHE A 58 -0.20 2.49 -4.47
CA PHE A 58 0.10 1.18 -5.04
C PHE A 58 -0.96 0.86 -6.11
N PRO A 59 -0.66 1.10 -7.40
CA PRO A 59 -1.66 1.00 -8.47
C PRO A 59 -2.07 -0.45 -8.77
N LYS A 60 -1.14 -1.39 -8.59
CA LYS A 60 -1.38 -2.82 -8.82
C LYS A 60 -0.77 -3.65 -7.71
N THR A 61 -1.58 -4.00 -6.73
CA THR A 61 -1.09 -4.70 -5.54
C THR A 61 -1.39 -6.19 -5.62
N ASP A 62 -0.65 -6.97 -6.42
CA ASP A 62 -0.72 -8.45 -6.39
C ASP A 62 0.17 -9.03 -5.28
N SER A 63 -0.24 -8.77 -4.05
CA SER A 63 0.67 -8.57 -2.92
C SER A 63 0.94 -9.79 -2.05
N LEU A 64 0.32 -10.92 -2.38
CA LEU A 64 0.54 -12.16 -1.66
C LEU A 64 1.51 -13.11 -2.37
N LEU A 65 2.11 -12.67 -3.48
CA LEU A 65 3.20 -13.38 -4.14
C LEU A 65 4.40 -13.50 -3.19
N PHE A 66 5.00 -14.70 -3.13
CA PHE A 66 6.20 -14.98 -2.35
C PHE A 66 6.05 -14.62 -0.85
N THR A 67 4.94 -15.04 -0.24
CA THR A 67 4.66 -14.79 1.19
C THR A 67 4.84 -16.02 2.09
N ASN A 68 5.37 -17.11 1.53
CA ASN A 68 5.64 -18.35 2.24
C ASN A 68 7.11 -18.74 2.08
N PRO A 69 7.95 -18.61 3.14
CA PRO A 69 9.37 -18.92 3.04
C PRO A 69 9.67 -20.43 2.91
N LYS A 70 8.64 -21.29 2.96
CA LYS A 70 8.78 -22.74 2.79
C LYS A 70 8.34 -23.24 1.42
N GLU A 71 7.71 -22.37 0.63
CA GLU A 71 7.22 -22.74 -0.69
C GLU A 71 8.34 -22.56 -1.71
N GLU A 72 8.67 -23.65 -2.42
CA GLU A 72 9.67 -23.59 -3.46
C GLU A 72 9.16 -22.83 -4.67
N ILE A 73 10.00 -21.92 -5.12
CA ILE A 73 9.77 -21.11 -6.29
C ILE A 73 10.11 -21.91 -7.55
N ASN A 74 9.19 -21.89 -8.52
CA ASN A 74 9.48 -22.44 -9.84
C ASN A 74 10.40 -21.50 -10.63
N GLN A 75 11.68 -21.83 -10.67
CA GLN A 75 12.73 -21.04 -11.31
C GLN A 75 12.48 -20.79 -12.81
N HIS A 76 11.73 -21.65 -13.50
CA HIS A 76 11.48 -21.52 -14.94
C HIS A 76 10.38 -20.49 -15.28
N LYS A 77 9.50 -20.14 -14.34
CA LYS A 77 8.40 -19.18 -14.56
C LYS A 77 8.78 -17.74 -14.19
N PHE A 78 9.99 -17.55 -13.67
CA PHE A 78 10.23 -16.54 -12.65
C PHE A 78 10.57 -15.10 -13.08
N PRO A 79 10.74 -14.72 -14.36
CA PRO A 79 10.75 -13.29 -14.70
C PRO A 79 9.34 -12.69 -14.92
N ASN A 80 8.31 -13.52 -15.13
CA ASN A 80 6.98 -13.06 -15.57
C ASN A 80 5.91 -13.04 -14.46
N GLN A 81 6.28 -13.35 -13.22
CA GLN A 81 5.35 -13.51 -12.09
C GLN A 81 5.68 -12.58 -10.91
N LEU A 82 6.32 -11.44 -11.16
CA LEU A 82 6.55 -10.43 -10.12
C LEU A 82 5.31 -9.53 -9.99
N GLY A 83 5.09 -9.05 -8.77
CA GLY A 83 4.08 -8.01 -8.51
C GLY A 83 4.59 -6.62 -8.88
N TYR A 84 3.87 -5.60 -8.40
CA TYR A 84 4.23 -4.19 -8.60
C TYR A 84 4.29 -3.46 -7.26
N GLY A 85 5.20 -2.49 -7.19
CA GLY A 85 5.36 -1.58 -6.06
C GLY A 85 4.52 -0.31 -6.19
N GLY A 86 4.91 0.68 -5.40
CA GLY A 86 4.17 1.91 -5.23
C GLY A 86 4.98 3.14 -5.58
N PHE A 87 4.30 4.27 -5.42
CA PHE A 87 4.79 5.61 -5.70
C PHE A 87 4.49 6.51 -4.51
N TYR A 88 5.43 7.38 -4.19
CA TYR A 88 5.34 8.36 -3.13
C TYR A 88 5.05 9.73 -3.75
N TYR A 89 3.98 10.36 -3.29
CA TYR A 89 3.62 11.72 -3.68
C TYR A 89 3.46 12.62 -2.47
N GLN A 90 3.52 13.92 -2.71
CA GLN A 90 3.05 14.94 -1.80
C GLN A 90 1.95 15.75 -2.46
N MET A 91 0.79 15.83 -1.80
CA MET A 91 -0.40 16.47 -2.34
C MET A 91 -0.94 17.54 -1.40
N THR A 92 -1.30 18.70 -1.96
CA THR A 92 -2.02 19.76 -1.25
C THR A 92 -3.37 19.97 -1.91
N PHE A 93 -4.45 19.74 -1.17
CA PHE A 93 -5.81 19.90 -1.67
C PHE A 93 -6.33 21.31 -1.38
N HIS A 94 -6.98 21.92 -2.35
CA HIS A 94 -7.62 23.23 -2.21
C HIS A 94 -9.14 23.10 -2.27
N ARG A 95 -9.84 24.09 -1.68
CA ARG A 95 -11.29 24.04 -1.53
C ARG A 95 -12.05 24.17 -2.85
N ASP A 96 -11.44 24.82 -3.83
CA ASP A 96 -11.96 25.02 -5.19
C ASP A 96 -11.92 23.77 -6.08
N GLY A 97 -11.45 22.63 -5.55
CA GLY A 97 -11.32 21.39 -6.32
C GLY A 97 -10.00 21.26 -7.07
N THR A 98 -9.05 22.19 -6.87
CA THR A 98 -7.69 22.05 -7.39
C THR A 98 -6.77 21.38 -6.38
N LEU A 99 -5.66 20.81 -6.86
CA LEU A 99 -4.59 20.30 -6.00
C LEU A 99 -3.22 20.52 -6.64
N GLU A 100 -2.21 20.61 -5.79
CA GLU A 100 -0.80 20.58 -6.18
C GLU A 100 -0.20 19.23 -5.83
N LEU A 101 0.45 18.58 -6.78
CA LEU A 101 1.14 17.31 -6.57
C LEU A 101 2.60 17.39 -7.00
N GLN A 102 3.44 16.66 -6.26
CA GLN A 102 4.80 16.27 -6.64
C GLN A 102 4.96 14.81 -6.27
N GLY A 103 5.84 14.07 -6.92
CA GLY A 103 6.07 12.69 -6.50
C GLY A 103 7.28 12.06 -7.16
N ASP A 104 7.56 10.82 -6.76
CA ASP A 104 8.74 10.06 -7.15
C ASP A 104 8.51 9.19 -8.38
N TYR A 105 7.66 9.58 -9.32
CA TYR A 105 7.28 8.76 -10.47
C TYR A 105 8.46 8.40 -11.40
N THR A 106 9.21 9.41 -11.84
CA THR A 106 10.50 9.29 -12.54
C THR A 106 11.62 9.97 -11.75
N ASP A 107 12.87 9.68 -12.12
CA ASP A 107 14.03 10.41 -11.59
C ASP A 107 13.88 11.91 -11.89
N GLY A 108 13.78 12.73 -10.84
CA GLY A 108 13.59 14.17 -10.93
C GLY A 108 12.13 14.66 -10.99
N SER A 109 11.12 13.79 -11.09
CA SER A 109 9.70 14.20 -10.99
C SER A 109 9.35 14.81 -9.63
N ALA A 110 10.15 14.51 -8.60
CA ALA A 110 10.08 15.13 -7.28
C ALA A 110 10.21 16.67 -7.33
N LYS A 111 10.92 17.19 -8.34
CA LYS A 111 11.32 18.60 -8.40
C LYS A 111 10.28 19.52 -9.03
N ALA A 112 9.26 18.97 -9.70
CA ALA A 112 8.29 19.75 -10.45
C ALA A 112 6.88 19.63 -9.85
N VAL A 113 6.33 20.75 -9.39
CA VAL A 113 4.92 20.82 -8.97
C VAL A 113 4.02 20.72 -10.21
N GLN A 114 3.13 19.75 -10.23
CA GLN A 114 2.02 19.68 -11.17
C GLN A 114 0.73 20.14 -10.49
N LYS A 115 -0.10 20.87 -11.25
CA LYS A 115 -1.46 21.21 -10.82
C LYS A 115 -2.42 20.19 -11.42
N SER A 116 -3.33 19.70 -10.60
CA SER A 116 -4.42 18.83 -11.01
C SER A 116 -5.73 19.27 -10.36
N THR A 117 -6.80 18.55 -10.65
CA THR A 117 -8.14 18.77 -10.12
C THR A 117 -8.68 17.47 -9.55
N TYR A 118 -9.49 17.61 -8.52
CA TYR A 118 -10.15 16.50 -7.84
C TYR A 118 -11.62 16.81 -7.59
N GLU A 119 -12.40 15.76 -7.57
CA GLU A 119 -13.82 15.81 -7.25
C GLU A 119 -14.15 14.81 -6.16
N LEU A 120 -15.10 15.19 -5.30
CA LEU A 120 -15.67 14.28 -4.31
C LEU A 120 -17.08 13.91 -4.76
N GLY A 121 -17.29 12.62 -4.94
CA GLY A 121 -18.57 12.05 -5.34
C GLY A 121 -19.09 11.06 -4.32
N GLN A 122 -20.23 10.45 -4.64
CA GLN A 122 -20.79 9.35 -3.87
C GLN A 122 -21.01 8.14 -4.78
N ALA A 123 -20.53 6.99 -4.33
CA ALA A 123 -20.91 5.67 -4.83
C ALA A 123 -21.39 4.84 -3.63
N ALA A 124 -20.96 3.57 -3.52
CA ALA A 124 -21.12 2.81 -2.27
C ALA A 124 -20.45 3.53 -1.08
N TYR A 125 -19.33 4.21 -1.32
CA TYR A 125 -18.59 5.05 -0.38
C TYR A 125 -18.38 6.45 -0.97
N THR A 126 -17.88 7.39 -0.16
CA THR A 126 -17.41 8.69 -0.68
C THR A 126 -16.23 8.43 -1.61
N ARG A 127 -16.32 8.94 -2.84
CA ARG A 127 -15.31 8.72 -3.88
C ARG A 127 -14.45 9.96 -4.06
N LEU A 128 -13.13 9.79 -4.06
CA LEU A 128 -12.16 10.78 -4.50
C LEU A 128 -11.77 10.46 -5.95
N SER A 129 -12.01 11.41 -6.85
CA SER A 129 -11.74 11.28 -8.29
C SER A 129 -10.73 12.34 -8.73
N PHE A 130 -9.73 11.96 -9.51
CA PHE A 130 -8.80 12.88 -10.16
C PHE A 130 -9.16 13.03 -11.65
N THR A 131 -9.33 14.26 -12.14
CA THR A 131 -9.95 14.51 -13.45
C THR A 131 -9.02 15.09 -14.51
N THR A 132 -7.84 15.59 -14.13
CA THR A 132 -6.86 16.17 -15.07
C THR A 132 -5.51 15.44 -15.08
N GLY A 133 -4.84 15.52 -16.24
CA GLY A 133 -3.52 14.92 -16.50
C GLY A 133 -2.48 15.28 -15.44
N SER A 134 -2.01 14.26 -14.73
CA SER A 134 -0.96 14.34 -13.71
C SER A 134 -0.15 13.04 -13.71
N TYR A 135 0.90 12.93 -12.89
CA TYR A 135 1.64 11.68 -12.73
C TYR A 135 0.75 10.46 -12.44
N LEU A 136 -0.42 10.66 -11.80
CA LEU A 136 -1.38 9.58 -11.57
C LEU A 136 -1.98 9.05 -12.89
N THR A 137 -2.21 9.92 -13.87
CA THR A 137 -2.77 9.53 -15.17
C THR A 137 -1.80 8.69 -16.01
N GLU A 138 -0.50 8.89 -15.82
CA GLU A 138 0.53 8.12 -16.51
C GLU A 138 0.60 6.66 -16.04
N LEU A 139 0.03 6.36 -14.86
CA LEU A 139 -0.03 5.00 -14.32
C LEU A 139 -1.16 4.14 -14.89
N ILE A 140 -2.13 4.71 -15.62
CA ILE A 140 -3.34 3.99 -16.09
C ILE A 140 -3.03 2.90 -17.15
N GLY A 141 -1.86 2.95 -17.79
CA GLY A 141 -1.49 1.98 -18.83
C GLY A 141 -1.36 0.53 -18.35
N GLU A 142 -1.28 -0.41 -19.29
CA GLU A 142 -1.24 -1.88 -19.06
C GLU A 142 -0.18 -2.33 -18.04
N ARG A 143 0.89 -1.53 -17.87
CA ARG A 143 1.95 -1.85 -16.94
C ARG A 143 1.50 -1.78 -15.49
N TYR A 144 0.93 -0.66 -15.07
CA TYR A 144 0.57 -0.41 -13.67
C TYR A 144 -0.92 -0.49 -13.41
N GLU A 145 -1.75 -0.48 -14.45
CA GLU A 145 -3.22 -0.58 -14.35
C GLU A 145 -3.80 0.45 -13.37
N GLY A 146 -3.18 1.63 -13.33
CA GLY A 146 -3.52 2.71 -12.42
C GLY A 146 -4.95 3.21 -12.58
N GLU A 147 -5.38 3.93 -11.56
CA GLU A 147 -6.74 4.41 -11.39
C GLU A 147 -6.72 5.85 -10.92
N LEU A 148 -7.82 6.54 -11.17
CA LEU A 148 -8.04 7.92 -10.72
C LEU A 148 -9.23 8.03 -9.77
N ASP A 149 -9.92 6.93 -9.52
CA ASP A 149 -11.12 6.87 -8.69
C ASP A 149 -10.84 5.99 -7.47
N PHE A 150 -11.00 6.55 -6.28
CA PHE A 150 -10.70 5.87 -5.03
C PHE A 150 -11.85 6.02 -4.04
N LEU A 151 -12.23 4.91 -3.39
CA LEU A 151 -13.30 4.88 -2.41
C LEU A 151 -12.73 5.05 -1.00
N PHE A 152 -13.16 6.10 -0.30
CA PHE A 152 -12.76 6.36 1.08
C PHE A 152 -13.33 5.29 2.02
N ARG A 153 -12.44 4.60 2.75
CA ARG A 153 -12.81 3.52 3.68
C ARG A 153 -12.88 3.98 5.12
N GLY A 154 -12.11 5.01 5.45
CA GLY A 154 -12.02 5.56 6.78
C GLY A 154 -10.58 5.89 7.15
N THR A 155 -10.36 6.02 8.43
CA THR A 155 -9.07 6.29 9.03
C THR A 155 -8.58 5.04 9.75
N ASP A 156 -7.31 4.69 9.59
CA ASP A 156 -6.70 3.57 10.32
C ASP A 156 -6.32 3.94 11.76
N ALA A 157 -5.69 2.99 12.47
CA ALA A 157 -5.25 3.18 13.85
C ALA A 157 -4.19 4.30 14.01
N ASP A 158 -3.47 4.60 12.93
CA ASP A 158 -2.37 5.59 12.90
C ASP A 158 -2.84 6.95 12.39
N GLY A 159 -4.14 7.12 12.15
CA GLY A 159 -4.71 8.38 11.68
C GLY A 159 -4.58 8.60 10.16
N GLN A 160 -4.16 7.58 9.40
CA GLN A 160 -4.00 7.66 7.95
C GLN A 160 -5.34 7.48 7.25
N LEU A 161 -5.58 8.24 6.19
CA LEU A 161 -6.78 8.08 5.37
C LEU A 161 -6.57 6.95 4.38
N ILE A 162 -7.42 5.96 4.42
CA ILE A 162 -7.34 4.78 3.56
C ILE A 162 -8.37 4.88 2.46
N PHE A 163 -7.91 4.83 1.22
CA PHE A 163 -8.75 4.70 0.05
C PHE A 163 -8.42 3.41 -0.70
N GLU A 164 -9.46 2.73 -1.15
CA GLU A 164 -9.38 1.49 -1.93
C GLU A 164 -9.93 1.71 -3.34
N SER A 165 -9.36 1.01 -4.31
CA SER A 165 -9.89 0.96 -5.67
C SER A 165 -11.31 0.36 -5.73
N PRO A 166 -12.21 0.89 -6.57
CA PRO A 166 -13.53 0.32 -6.81
C PRO A 166 -13.51 -0.94 -7.69
N ARG A 167 -12.42 -1.21 -8.43
CA ARG A 167 -12.33 -2.31 -9.41
C ARG A 167 -11.72 -3.58 -8.84
N THR A 168 -10.89 -3.46 -7.81
CA THR A 168 -10.10 -4.58 -7.30
C THR A 168 -10.79 -5.27 -6.12
N THR A 169 -10.69 -6.60 -6.07
CA THR A 169 -11.23 -7.41 -4.96
C THR A 169 -10.12 -7.80 -4.01
N LYS A 170 -10.45 -7.92 -2.71
CA LYS A 170 -9.49 -8.41 -1.71
C LYS A 170 -9.03 -9.83 -2.08
N PRO A 171 -7.74 -10.16 -1.88
CA PRO A 171 -6.72 -9.41 -1.13
C PRO A 171 -5.90 -8.40 -1.96
N ALA A 172 -6.03 -8.40 -3.29
CA ALA A 172 -5.20 -7.62 -4.20
C ALA A 172 -5.85 -6.27 -4.55
N CYS A 173 -6.02 -5.40 -3.56
CA CYS A 173 -6.60 -4.07 -3.76
C CYS A 173 -5.53 -3.03 -4.12
N SER A 174 -5.82 -2.13 -5.06
CA SER A 174 -5.03 -0.89 -5.16
C SER A 174 -5.31 -0.01 -3.94
N TYR A 175 -4.24 0.51 -3.34
CA TYR A 175 -4.31 1.33 -2.14
C TYR A 175 -3.78 2.73 -2.42
N PHE A 176 -4.54 3.71 -1.93
CA PHE A 176 -4.16 5.11 -1.94
C PHE A 176 -4.28 5.64 -0.52
N ILE A 177 -3.13 5.85 0.12
CA ILE A 177 -3.03 6.11 1.56
C ILE A 177 -2.51 7.52 1.76
N LEU A 178 -3.22 8.33 2.54
CA LEU A 178 -2.80 9.70 2.85
C LEU A 178 -2.37 9.79 4.32
N ARG A 179 -1.13 10.21 4.53
CA ARG A 179 -0.59 10.57 5.85
C ARG A 179 -0.41 12.08 5.91
N ARG A 180 -0.94 12.70 6.96
CA ARG A 180 -0.86 14.16 7.13
C ARG A 180 0.59 14.58 7.39
N ILE A 181 1.08 15.58 6.66
CA ILE A 181 2.39 16.19 6.94
C ILE A 181 2.26 17.10 8.15
N ALA A 182 3.10 16.89 9.16
CA ALA A 182 3.12 17.71 10.37
C ALA A 182 3.59 19.14 10.05
N LYS A 183 3.08 20.12 10.82
CA LYS A 183 3.18 21.56 10.50
C LYS A 183 4.62 22.07 10.44
N ASP A 184 5.50 21.48 11.24
CA ASP A 184 6.89 21.82 11.51
C ASP A 184 7.89 21.05 10.65
N VAL A 185 7.43 20.18 9.76
CA VAL A 185 8.30 19.35 8.93
C VAL A 185 8.54 19.99 7.57
N ASP A 186 9.79 19.97 7.10
CA ASP A 186 10.16 20.41 5.76
C ASP A 186 9.62 19.45 4.69
N ARG A 187 8.66 19.94 3.91
CA ARG A 187 8.02 19.20 2.83
C ARG A 187 9.00 18.79 1.72
N SER A 188 9.87 19.70 1.26
CA SER A 188 10.77 19.42 0.12
C SER A 188 11.77 18.34 0.47
N ALA A 189 12.39 18.47 1.65
CA ALA A 189 13.40 17.52 2.11
C ALA A 189 12.83 16.10 2.27
N ARG A 190 11.53 15.95 2.55
CA ARG A 190 10.90 14.62 2.64
C ARG A 190 10.84 13.91 1.29
N LEU A 191 10.42 14.61 0.24
CA LEU A 191 10.31 14.03 -1.10
C LEU A 191 11.70 13.70 -1.66
N ASP A 192 12.69 14.56 -1.45
CA ASP A 192 14.09 14.30 -1.82
C ASP A 192 14.64 13.06 -1.09
N ARG A 193 14.32 12.88 0.19
CA ARG A 193 14.70 11.67 0.94
C ARG A 193 14.02 10.41 0.42
N ALA A 194 12.71 10.47 0.14
CA ALA A 194 11.97 9.35 -0.42
C ALA A 194 12.57 8.88 -1.75
N GLU A 195 12.85 9.81 -2.66
CA GLU A 195 13.54 9.54 -3.92
C GLU A 195 14.95 8.96 -3.67
N GLY A 196 15.74 9.57 -2.79
CA GLY A 196 17.08 9.12 -2.45
C GLY A 196 17.13 7.71 -1.85
N HIS A 197 16.14 7.34 -1.03
CA HIS A 197 16.03 6.01 -0.43
C HIS A 197 15.65 4.95 -1.48
N ARG A 198 14.71 5.26 -2.38
CA ARG A 198 14.37 4.41 -3.52
C ARG A 198 15.60 4.15 -4.39
N ILE A 199 16.29 5.21 -4.81
CA ILE A 199 17.47 5.11 -5.68
C ILE A 199 18.58 4.30 -4.99
N ALA A 200 18.85 4.55 -3.71
CA ALA A 200 19.86 3.81 -2.96
C ALA A 200 19.57 2.29 -2.93
N PHE A 201 18.32 1.90 -2.72
CA PHE A 201 17.92 0.49 -2.77
C PHE A 201 18.02 -0.10 -4.19
N GLU A 202 17.58 0.65 -5.20
CA GLU A 202 17.65 0.23 -6.61
C GLU A 202 19.07 0.10 -7.13
N GLN A 203 20.04 0.81 -6.53
CA GLN A 203 21.46 0.74 -6.87
C GLN A 203 22.20 -0.41 -6.18
N MET A 204 21.62 -1.06 -5.16
CA MET A 204 22.25 -2.21 -4.49
C MET A 204 22.57 -3.31 -5.50
N ARG A 205 23.80 -3.84 -5.45
CA ARG A 205 24.25 -4.85 -6.40
C ARG A 205 23.65 -6.23 -6.09
N ASN A 206 23.72 -6.63 -4.83
CA ASN A 206 23.27 -7.89 -4.27
C ASN A 206 22.37 -7.62 -3.05
N PRO A 207 21.15 -7.09 -3.25
CA PRO A 207 20.25 -6.83 -2.14
C PRO A 207 19.86 -8.15 -1.45
N GLN A 208 20.13 -8.24 -0.15
CA GLN A 208 19.78 -9.38 0.71
C GLN A 208 18.88 -8.92 1.86
N ILE A 209 18.12 -9.87 2.42
CA ILE A 209 17.37 -9.73 3.66
C ILE A 209 17.84 -10.77 4.69
N ARG A 210 18.04 -10.30 5.92
CA ARG A 210 18.22 -11.16 7.09
C ARG A 210 17.11 -10.90 8.10
N ILE A 211 16.32 -11.93 8.38
CA ILE A 211 15.31 -11.92 9.44
C ILE A 211 15.85 -12.73 10.62
N HIS A 212 15.89 -12.13 11.80
CA HIS A 212 16.50 -12.75 12.98
C HIS A 212 15.80 -12.36 14.28
N GLN A 213 16.06 -13.16 15.32
CA GLN A 213 15.67 -12.88 16.70
C GLN A 213 16.85 -13.13 17.63
N GLY A 214 17.44 -12.07 18.17
CA GLY A 214 18.73 -12.16 18.87
C GLY A 214 19.78 -12.85 18.00
N GLY A 215 20.43 -13.89 18.52
CA GLY A 215 21.43 -14.67 17.77
C GLY A 215 20.86 -15.63 16.71
N ARG A 216 19.54 -15.86 16.67
CA ARG A 216 18.93 -16.86 15.77
C ARG A 216 18.51 -16.22 14.45
N THR A 217 19.08 -16.68 13.34
CA THR A 217 18.59 -16.36 11.99
C THR A 217 17.33 -17.18 11.68
N LEU A 218 16.24 -16.51 11.32
CA LEU A 218 14.96 -17.09 10.93
C LEU A 218 14.86 -17.27 9.41
N PHE A 219 15.41 -16.31 8.66
CA PHE A 219 15.52 -16.33 7.21
C PHE A 219 16.75 -15.51 6.79
N LEU A 220 17.48 -16.00 5.81
CA LEU A 220 18.59 -15.29 5.17
C LEU A 220 18.50 -15.56 3.69
N SER A 221 18.30 -14.52 2.89
CA SER A 221 18.47 -14.67 1.45
C SER A 221 19.95 -14.79 1.13
N ASN A 222 20.26 -15.69 0.21
CA ASN A 222 21.62 -16.00 -0.19
C ASN A 222 21.72 -16.39 -1.67
N TYR A 223 20.64 -16.28 -2.45
CA TYR A 223 20.65 -16.56 -3.88
C TYR A 223 20.63 -15.25 -4.68
N ILE A 224 21.65 -15.05 -5.51
CA ILE A 224 21.81 -13.85 -6.32
C ILE A 224 20.91 -13.95 -7.55
N MET A 225 19.92 -13.04 -7.62
CA MET A 225 19.02 -12.97 -8.77
C MET A 225 19.25 -11.77 -9.67
N LYS A 226 19.76 -10.65 -9.13
CA LYS A 226 19.83 -9.36 -9.85
C LYS A 226 20.85 -9.38 -10.98
N TYR A 227 22.01 -9.98 -10.75
CA TYR A 227 23.10 -10.11 -11.71
C TYR A 227 23.47 -11.58 -11.96
N SER A 228 23.83 -11.88 -13.20
CA SER A 228 24.36 -13.19 -13.60
C SER A 228 25.81 -13.39 -13.12
N THR A 229 26.32 -14.62 -13.24
CA THR A 229 27.74 -14.93 -13.02
C THR A 229 28.69 -14.14 -13.93
N ARG A 230 28.18 -13.62 -15.05
CA ARG A 230 28.93 -12.75 -15.98
C ARG A 230 28.79 -11.27 -15.69
N ASN A 231 28.22 -10.90 -14.54
CA ASN A 231 27.96 -9.52 -14.15
C ASN A 231 26.97 -8.77 -15.07
N GLU A 232 26.04 -9.50 -15.69
CA GLU A 232 24.99 -8.92 -16.55
C GLU A 232 23.68 -8.82 -15.79
N LEU A 233 22.94 -7.72 -15.97
CA LEU A 233 21.63 -7.53 -15.34
C LEU A 233 20.64 -8.56 -15.88
N THR A 234 20.09 -9.40 -15.00
CA THR A 234 19.14 -10.44 -15.40
C THR A 234 17.78 -9.84 -15.76
N SER A 235 16.88 -10.65 -16.32
CA SER A 235 15.48 -10.23 -16.50
C SER A 235 14.82 -9.85 -15.17
N TYR A 236 15.15 -10.56 -14.08
CA TYR A 236 14.72 -10.19 -12.74
C TYR A 236 15.31 -8.83 -12.33
N GLY A 237 16.61 -8.60 -12.51
CA GLY A 237 17.25 -7.34 -12.16
C GLY A 237 16.67 -6.13 -12.90
N ARG A 238 16.28 -6.31 -14.18
CA ARG A 238 15.54 -5.31 -14.95
C ARG A 238 14.13 -5.08 -14.39
N ASN A 239 13.42 -6.17 -14.10
CA ASN A 239 12.04 -6.10 -13.62
C ASN A 239 11.93 -5.58 -12.17
N LEU A 240 12.94 -5.79 -11.32
CA LEU A 240 12.99 -5.28 -9.95
C LEU A 240 12.79 -3.77 -9.91
N VAL A 241 13.58 -3.04 -10.71
CA VAL A 241 13.53 -1.58 -10.80
C VAL A 241 12.29 -1.16 -11.58
N ALA A 242 12.02 -1.82 -12.71
CA ALA A 242 10.90 -1.48 -13.56
C ALA A 242 9.53 -1.65 -12.87
N GLN A 243 9.36 -2.64 -12.02
CA GLN A 243 8.09 -2.92 -11.34
C GLN A 243 8.09 -2.43 -9.90
N ARG A 244 9.22 -1.92 -9.38
CA ARG A 244 9.43 -1.61 -7.95
C ARG A 244 9.05 -2.80 -7.06
N TYR A 245 9.51 -3.98 -7.44
CA TYR A 245 9.22 -5.22 -6.73
C TYR A 245 10.50 -5.91 -6.34
N ALA A 246 10.67 -6.19 -5.04
CA ALA A 246 11.82 -6.91 -4.54
C ALA A 246 11.43 -8.32 -4.11
N LEU A 247 12.28 -9.26 -4.47
CA LEU A 247 12.24 -10.64 -4.03
C LEU A 247 13.61 -11.05 -3.50
N PHE A 248 13.59 -11.55 -2.28
CA PHE A 248 14.77 -12.07 -1.60
C PHE A 248 14.68 -13.59 -1.55
N THR A 249 15.62 -14.26 -2.21
CA THR A 249 15.59 -15.73 -2.34
C THR A 249 16.69 -16.41 -1.56
N ALA A 250 16.37 -17.59 -1.05
CA ALA A 250 17.29 -18.45 -0.34
C ALA A 250 17.35 -19.82 -1.02
N VAL A 251 18.55 -20.40 -1.06
CA VAL A 251 18.75 -21.77 -1.54
C VAL A 251 18.09 -22.75 -0.56
N SER A 252 17.10 -23.51 -1.03
CA SER A 252 16.48 -24.60 -0.26
C SER A 252 17.16 -25.93 -0.50
N ARG A 253 17.62 -26.16 -1.74
CA ARG A 253 18.38 -27.34 -2.15
C ARG A 253 19.60 -26.91 -2.96
N LYS A 254 20.78 -27.35 -2.49
CA LYS A 254 22.09 -27.07 -3.09
C LYS A 254 22.20 -27.55 -4.53
N ALA A 255 23.19 -27.02 -5.24
CA ALA A 255 23.57 -27.50 -6.56
C ALA A 255 24.16 -28.92 -6.49
N LEU A 256 24.02 -29.70 -7.56
CA LEU A 256 24.62 -31.05 -7.64
C LEU A 256 26.09 -31.03 -8.09
N ILE A 257 26.53 -29.92 -8.67
CA ILE A 257 27.87 -29.73 -9.20
C ILE A 257 28.42 -28.39 -8.72
N PRO A 258 29.75 -28.25 -8.55
CA PRO A 258 30.39 -26.96 -8.34
C PRO A 258 29.93 -25.94 -9.39
N ASP A 259 29.68 -24.71 -8.96
CA ASP A 259 29.24 -23.57 -9.80
C ASP A 259 27.90 -23.78 -10.55
N GLY A 260 27.15 -24.84 -10.23
CA GLY A 260 25.82 -25.10 -10.79
C GLY A 260 24.71 -24.27 -10.11
N PRO A 261 23.53 -24.11 -10.77
CA PRO A 261 22.38 -23.50 -10.13
C PRO A 261 21.83 -24.41 -9.01
N PRO A 262 21.21 -23.84 -7.97
CA PRO A 262 20.56 -24.61 -6.92
C PRO A 262 19.38 -25.43 -7.46
N GLN A 263 19.18 -26.62 -6.91
CA GLN A 263 18.02 -27.47 -7.24
C GLN A 263 16.68 -26.92 -6.74
N GLY A 264 16.71 -25.97 -5.81
CA GLY A 264 15.52 -25.39 -5.21
C GLY A 264 15.85 -24.06 -4.55
N ILE A 265 14.93 -23.12 -4.71
CA ILE A 265 14.97 -21.84 -4.02
C ILE A 265 13.61 -21.56 -3.41
N VAL A 266 13.60 -20.89 -2.27
CA VAL A 266 12.42 -20.28 -1.64
C VAL A 266 12.63 -18.77 -1.62
N GLY A 267 11.60 -17.98 -1.35
CA GLY A 267 11.79 -16.53 -1.30
C GLY A 267 10.66 -15.77 -0.65
N LEU A 268 11.00 -14.55 -0.26
CA LEU A 268 10.09 -13.57 0.30
C LEU A 268 10.11 -12.30 -0.54
N GLY A 269 8.95 -11.83 -0.99
CA GLY A 269 8.87 -10.68 -1.88
C GLY A 269 7.71 -9.76 -1.59
N SER A 270 7.84 -8.51 -1.99
CA SER A 270 6.78 -7.51 -1.94
C SER A 270 7.14 -6.30 -2.82
N GLY A 271 6.10 -5.58 -3.26
CA GLY A 271 6.25 -4.30 -3.93
C GLY A 271 6.68 -3.22 -2.93
N TYR A 272 7.60 -2.35 -3.32
CA TYR A 272 8.15 -1.31 -2.44
C TYR A 272 7.89 0.10 -2.97
N VAL A 273 8.09 1.07 -2.09
CA VAL A 273 8.15 2.50 -2.39
C VAL A 273 9.18 3.16 -1.47
N GLY A 274 9.88 4.19 -1.96
CA GLY A 274 10.74 5.01 -1.12
C GLY A 274 9.91 5.94 -0.24
N THR A 275 10.32 6.13 1.01
CA THR A 275 9.69 7.07 1.94
C THR A 275 10.73 7.96 2.60
N PRO A 276 10.33 9.08 3.23
CA PRO A 276 11.29 9.99 3.85
C PRO A 276 12.14 9.36 4.96
N ASP A 277 11.65 8.26 5.53
CA ASP A 277 12.26 7.54 6.65
C ASP A 277 12.99 6.26 6.16
N GLY A 278 12.61 5.69 5.01
CA GLY A 278 13.31 4.57 4.38
C GLY A 278 12.54 3.93 3.22
N LEU A 279 12.07 2.70 3.39
CA LEU A 279 11.31 1.93 2.39
C LEU A 279 10.03 1.37 3.02
N THR A 280 8.92 1.48 2.29
CA THR A 280 7.67 0.83 2.67
C THR A 280 7.31 -0.27 1.67
N PHE A 281 7.06 -1.46 2.21
CA PHE A 281 6.47 -2.60 1.52
C PHE A 281 5.03 -2.73 2.02
N LEU A 282 4.06 -2.09 1.35
CA LEU A 282 2.72 -1.90 1.91
C LEU A 282 2.08 -3.22 2.40
N THR A 283 2.27 -4.28 1.63
CA THR A 283 1.71 -5.60 1.95
C THR A 283 2.61 -6.49 2.78
N GLY A 284 3.83 -6.00 2.98
CA GLY A 284 4.86 -6.49 3.84
C GLY A 284 5.65 -7.65 3.26
N ILE A 285 6.91 -7.74 3.67
CA ILE A 285 7.69 -8.97 3.55
C ILE A 285 7.19 -9.92 4.64
N ARG A 286 6.58 -11.04 4.24
CA ARG A 286 5.87 -11.95 5.15
C ARG A 286 6.68 -13.19 5.46
N TYR A 287 7.30 -13.25 6.63
CA TYR A 287 7.91 -14.50 7.10
C TYR A 287 6.86 -15.50 7.60
N SER A 288 5.79 -14.99 8.22
CA SER A 288 4.63 -15.78 8.65
C SER A 288 3.38 -14.91 8.67
N SER A 289 2.23 -15.50 9.01
CA SER A 289 1.00 -14.73 9.25
C SER A 289 1.13 -13.72 10.40
N LYS A 290 2.10 -13.91 11.31
CA LYS A 290 2.36 -13.02 12.45
C LYS A 290 3.46 -12.00 12.15
N TYR A 291 4.56 -12.43 11.52
CA TYR A 291 5.74 -11.59 11.28
C TYR A 291 5.72 -11.05 9.86
N ILE A 292 5.26 -9.81 9.75
CA ILE A 292 5.09 -9.06 8.52
C ILE A 292 5.86 -7.75 8.67
N PHE A 293 6.83 -7.51 7.80
CA PHE A 293 7.68 -6.31 7.83
C PHE A 293 7.24 -5.37 6.72
N SER A 294 6.55 -4.30 7.10
CA SER A 294 5.96 -3.35 6.14
C SER A 294 6.73 -2.06 6.00
N ASP A 295 7.44 -1.60 7.03
CA ASP A 295 8.15 -0.31 6.98
C ASP A 295 9.58 -0.45 7.51
N PHE A 296 10.54 0.00 6.73
CA PHE A 296 11.96 -0.13 7.03
C PHE A 296 12.60 1.25 7.11
N GLU A 297 13.19 1.56 8.25
CA GLU A 297 13.95 2.79 8.48
C GLU A 297 15.35 2.65 7.90
N ARG A 298 15.84 3.65 7.17
CA ARG A 298 17.22 3.67 6.67
C ARG A 298 18.19 4.08 7.79
N LYS A 299 19.24 3.28 8.01
CA LYS A 299 20.36 3.60 8.92
C LYS A 299 21.68 3.33 8.20
N GLY A 300 22.33 4.42 7.75
CA GLY A 300 23.50 4.33 6.90
C GLY A 300 23.16 3.67 5.56
N ASP A 301 23.85 2.58 5.22
CA ASP A 301 23.69 1.84 3.96
C ASP A 301 22.72 0.66 4.06
N ARG A 302 21.99 0.55 5.17
CA ARG A 302 21.07 -0.55 5.46
C ARG A 302 19.68 -0.04 5.81
N PHE A 303 18.69 -0.91 5.68
CA PHE A 303 17.32 -0.64 6.09
C PHE A 303 16.86 -1.65 7.15
N PHE A 304 16.20 -1.17 8.19
CA PHE A 304 15.84 -1.99 9.35
C PHE A 304 14.35 -1.90 9.67
N ALA A 305 13.74 -3.04 9.91
CA ALA A 305 12.40 -3.17 10.47
C ALA A 305 12.46 -4.05 11.71
N GLU A 306 12.46 -3.42 12.89
CA GLU A 306 12.25 -4.12 14.17
C GLU A 306 10.75 -4.13 14.49
N LEU A 307 10.19 -5.30 14.77
CA LEU A 307 8.78 -5.41 15.14
C LEU A 307 8.59 -5.14 16.64
N VAL A 308 7.65 -4.25 16.95
CA VAL A 308 7.15 -4.00 18.30
C VAL A 308 5.66 -4.31 18.37
N GLU A 309 5.19 -4.73 19.54
CA GLU A 309 3.77 -4.95 19.79
C GLU A 309 3.11 -3.67 20.31
N VAL A 310 2.04 -3.26 19.63
CA VAL A 310 1.24 -2.08 19.97
C VAL A 310 -0.21 -2.51 20.20
N TYR A 311 -0.85 -1.91 21.20
CA TYR A 311 -2.27 -2.11 21.47
C TYR A 311 -3.08 -0.94 20.91
N ASP A 312 -3.92 -1.24 19.91
CA ASP A 312 -4.81 -0.24 19.32
C ASP A 312 -6.09 -0.14 20.16
N ALA A 313 -6.17 0.88 21.01
CA ALA A 313 -7.32 1.09 21.89
C ALA A 313 -8.68 1.17 21.15
N PRO A 314 -8.80 1.84 19.98
CA PRO A 314 -10.07 1.91 19.25
C PRO A 314 -10.58 0.54 18.78
N TYR A 315 -9.66 -0.35 18.37
CA TYR A 315 -10.00 -1.67 17.82
C TYR A 315 -9.89 -2.80 18.85
N ARG A 316 -9.32 -2.52 20.02
CA ARG A 316 -9.05 -3.49 21.10
C ARG A 316 -8.22 -4.69 20.63
N THR A 317 -7.31 -4.44 19.69
CA THR A 317 -6.46 -5.45 19.07
C THR A 317 -4.99 -5.14 19.36
N ARG A 318 -4.16 -6.18 19.35
CA ARG A 318 -2.71 -6.03 19.30
C ARG A 318 -2.22 -6.30 17.88
N ARG A 319 -1.28 -5.48 17.42
CA ARG A 319 -0.62 -5.67 16.12
C ARG A 319 0.89 -5.51 16.28
N LEU A 320 1.62 -6.11 15.35
CA LEU A 320 3.05 -5.91 15.20
C LEU A 320 3.29 -4.85 14.12
N VAL A 321 4.13 -3.89 14.46
CA VAL A 321 4.45 -2.74 13.61
C VAL A 321 5.94 -2.43 13.71
N SER A 322 6.46 -1.67 12.76
CA SER A 322 7.86 -1.24 12.78
C SER A 322 8.11 -0.25 13.93
N ARG A 323 9.15 -0.50 14.71
CA ARG A 323 9.52 0.29 15.91
C ARG A 323 9.66 1.78 15.66
N HIS A 324 10.20 2.19 14.51
CA HIS A 324 10.40 3.60 14.23
C HIS A 324 9.08 4.38 14.07
N LEU A 325 7.97 3.69 13.79
CA LEU A 325 6.63 4.27 13.76
C LEU A 325 6.01 4.35 15.16
N HIS A 326 6.35 3.40 16.03
CA HIS A 326 5.85 3.26 17.40
C HIS A 326 6.99 2.99 18.39
N PRO A 327 7.83 3.98 18.70
CA PRO A 327 8.98 3.80 19.60
C PRO A 327 8.57 3.38 21.01
N GLU A 328 7.31 3.62 21.40
CA GLU A 328 6.69 3.22 22.66
C GLU A 328 6.24 1.75 22.71
N GLY A 329 6.25 1.04 21.59
CA GLY A 329 5.79 -0.34 21.50
C GLY A 329 6.65 -1.33 22.29
N VAL A 330 6.07 -2.48 22.64
CA VAL A 330 6.78 -3.53 23.39
C VAL A 330 7.71 -4.30 22.47
N GLU A 331 9.00 -4.33 22.80
CA GLU A 331 10.03 -5.00 21.99
C GLU A 331 9.79 -6.50 21.83
N THR A 332 9.91 -7.01 20.60
CA THR A 332 9.83 -8.45 20.31
C THR A 332 11.20 -9.08 20.05
N GLY A 333 12.20 -8.25 19.76
CA GLY A 333 13.52 -8.66 19.27
C GLY A 333 13.52 -9.25 17.85
N ILE A 334 12.39 -9.25 17.14
CA ILE A 334 12.26 -9.72 15.76
C ILE A 334 12.66 -8.59 14.81
N ILE A 335 13.73 -8.78 14.04
CA ILE A 335 14.30 -7.76 13.17
C ILE A 335 14.48 -8.29 11.76
N ALA A 336 14.09 -7.50 10.76
CA ALA A 336 14.48 -7.66 9.38
C ALA A 336 15.48 -6.57 8.98
N GLU A 337 16.57 -6.98 8.36
CA GLU A 337 17.65 -6.13 7.88
C GLU A 337 17.79 -6.30 6.37
N LEU A 338 17.74 -5.21 5.63
CA LEU A 338 18.07 -5.15 4.20
C LEU A 338 19.44 -4.52 4.01
N TYR A 339 20.28 -5.15 3.20
CA TYR A 339 21.64 -4.69 2.93
C TYR A 339 22.11 -5.14 1.56
N ASP A 340 23.10 -4.43 1.01
CA ASP A 340 23.85 -4.88 -0.15
C ASP A 340 24.99 -5.79 0.31
N ASP A 341 25.02 -7.04 -0.15
CA ASP A 341 26.06 -8.00 0.24
C ASP A 341 27.26 -7.92 -0.74
N PRO A 342 28.39 -7.32 -0.33
CA PRO A 342 29.57 -7.20 -1.18
C PRO A 342 30.26 -8.55 -1.41
N ASP A 343 30.04 -9.52 -0.52
CA ASP A 343 30.71 -10.82 -0.50
C ASP A 343 29.84 -11.92 -1.11
N ALA A 344 28.66 -11.58 -1.64
CA ALA A 344 27.78 -12.54 -2.27
C ALA A 344 28.46 -13.21 -3.48
N THR A 345 28.49 -14.53 -3.48
CA THR A 345 29.06 -15.35 -4.56
C THR A 345 28.02 -16.30 -5.14
N HIS A 346 28.20 -16.71 -6.39
CA HIS A 346 27.35 -17.72 -7.04
C HIS A 346 27.70 -19.16 -6.64
N ASN A 347 28.31 -19.38 -5.46
CA ASN A 347 28.64 -20.71 -4.97
C ASN A 347 27.47 -21.29 -4.17
N TYR A 348 26.72 -22.20 -4.80
CA TYR A 348 25.52 -22.82 -4.23
C TYR A 348 25.66 -24.34 -4.03
N TYR A 349 26.87 -24.88 -4.12
CA TYR A 349 27.17 -26.29 -3.90
C TYR A 349 27.15 -26.68 -2.42
#